data_AF-A0A6H5GSJ3-F1
#
_entry.id   AF-A0A6H5GSJ3-F1
#
_cell.length_a   1.000
_cell.length_b   1.000
_cell.length_c   1.000
_cell.angle_alpha   90.00
_cell.angle_beta   90.00
_cell.angle_gamma   90.00
#
_symmetry.space_group_name_H-M   'P 1'
#
loop_
_entity.id
_entity.type
_entity.pdbx_description
1 polymer ?
#
loop_
_entity_poly.entity_id
_entity_poly.type
_entity_poly.pdbx_seq_one_letter_code
_entity_poly.pdbx_strand_id
1 'polypeptide(L)' 'MDPAMPLIVGDSSYRLDSSDAKFVDVIHTSIYYLGVYKPTGHADFYPNGGGPLQPGCGVEI' A
#
# COMPACT_ATOMS: atom_id res chain seq x y z
N MET A 1 -4.62 -5.22 0.15
CA MET A 1 -3.91 -5.03 -1.13
C MET A 1 -3.95 -3.54 -1.47
N ASP A 2 -2.77 -2.97 -1.73
CA ASP A 2 -2.45 -1.57 -2.08
C ASP A 2 -3.28 -0.50 -1.35
N PRO A 3 -2.97 -0.22 -0.06
CA PRO A 3 -3.79 0.69 0.74
C PRO A 3 -3.79 2.11 0.18
N ALA A 4 -4.98 2.70 0.00
CA ALA A 4 -5.16 3.98 -0.70
C ALA A 4 -4.53 5.18 0.04
N MET A 5 -3.70 5.96 -0.66
CA MET A 5 -2.93 7.10 -0.15
C MET A 5 -3.77 8.31 0.32
N PRO A 6 -4.93 8.68 -0.30
CA PRO A 6 -5.63 9.91 0.08
C PRO A 6 -6.24 9.91 1.48
N LEU A 7 -6.46 8.73 2.08
CA LEU A 7 -7.18 8.58 3.36
C LEU A 7 -6.30 8.04 4.52
N ILE A 8 -5.01 7.77 4.28
CA ILE A 8 -4.18 6.92 5.16
C ILE A 8 -2.95 7.65 5.75
N VAL A 9 -2.71 8.92 5.40
CA VAL A 9 -1.59 9.70 6.00
C VAL A 9 -1.90 10.17 7.45
N GLY A 10 -3.11 9.88 7.96
CA GLY A 10 -3.58 10.27 9.28
C GLY A 10 -3.44 9.22 10.40
N ASP A 11 -4.29 9.36 11.41
CA ASP A 11 -4.36 8.51 12.60
C ASP A 11 -4.54 7.02 12.23
N SER A 12 -3.78 6.15 12.90
CA SER A 12 -3.87 4.69 12.78
C SER A 12 -5.29 4.17 12.99
N SER A 13 -6.10 4.82 13.83
CA SER A 13 -7.48 4.39 14.10
C SER A 13 -8.40 4.41 12.88
N TYR A 14 -8.05 5.14 11.81
CA TYR A 14 -8.85 5.25 10.59
C TYR A 14 -8.23 4.55 9.38
N ARG A 15 -7.16 3.76 9.58
CA ARG A 15 -6.45 3.08 8.49
C ARG A 15 -6.05 1.68 8.88
N LEU A 16 -5.75 0.86 7.88
CA LEU A 16 -5.14 -0.45 8.11
C LEU A 16 -3.83 -0.28 8.88
N ASP A 17 -3.68 -1.05 9.96
CA ASP A 17 -2.42 -1.26 10.66
C ASP A 17 -2.26 -2.71 11.16
N SER A 18 -1.08 -3.04 11.69
CA SER A 18 -0.76 -4.39 12.14
C SER A 18 -1.68 -4.91 13.26
N SER A 19 -2.28 -4.05 14.08
CA SER A 19 -3.15 -4.45 15.18
C SER A 19 -4.53 -4.96 14.76
N ASP A 20 -4.95 -4.70 13.52
CA ASP A 20 -6.28 -5.06 13.01
C ASP A 20 -6.49 -6.58 12.88
N ALA A 21 -5.42 -7.37 12.88
CA ALA A 21 -5.48 -8.83 12.85
C ALA A 21 -4.27 -9.50 13.52
N LYS A 22 -4.33 -10.83 13.68
CA LYS A 22 -3.19 -11.61 14.22
C LYS A 22 -1.94 -11.52 13.34
N PHE A 23 -2.14 -11.34 12.04
CA PHE A 23 -1.10 -11.12 11.05
C PHE A 23 -1.72 -10.35 9.89
N VAL A 24 -0.99 -9.37 9.35
CA VAL A 24 -1.43 -8.49 8.27
C VAL A 24 -0.29 -8.42 7.27
N ASP A 25 -0.53 -8.92 6.06
CA ASP A 25 0.37 -8.78 4.94
C ASP A 25 -0.16 -7.73 3.95
N VAL A 26 0.74 -6.87 3.48
CA VAL A 26 0.40 -5.76 2.61
C VAL A 26 1.24 -5.85 1.34
N ILE A 27 0.59 -5.72 0.20
CA ILE A 27 1.24 -5.66 -1.10
C ILE A 27 1.04 -4.26 -1.65
N HIS A 28 2.14 -3.57 -1.94
CA HIS A 28 2.20 -2.21 -2.46
C HIS A 28 2.51 -2.23 -3.95
N THR A 29 1.64 -1.67 -4.78
CA THR A 29 1.74 -1.72 -6.25
C THR A 29 1.61 -0.38 -6.95
N SER A 30 1.24 0.69 -6.22
CA SER A 30 1.10 2.02 -6.77
C SER A 30 1.54 3.12 -5.79
N ILE A 31 2.61 2.88 -5.03
CA ILE A 31 3.14 3.84 -4.04
C ILE A 31 3.42 5.21 -4.69
N TYR A 32 3.16 6.27 -3.94
CA TYR A 32 3.29 7.67 -4.38
C TYR A 32 2.33 8.11 -5.50
N TYR A 33 1.41 7.24 -5.91
CA TYR A 33 0.35 7.58 -6.86
C TYR A 33 -1.03 7.39 -6.22
N LEU A 34 -1.49 6.14 -6.11
CA LEU A 34 -2.75 5.80 -5.44
C LEU A 34 -2.51 5.04 -4.13
N GLY A 35 -1.38 4.36 -3.98
CA GLY A 35 -1.00 3.57 -2.82
C GLY A 35 -0.13 4.34 -1.81
N VAL A 36 -0.26 3.99 -0.53
CA VAL A 36 0.59 4.51 0.55
C VAL A 36 1.98 3.87 0.50
N TYR A 37 3.04 4.67 0.62
CA TYR A 37 4.41 4.14 0.69
C TYR A 37 4.75 3.55 2.07
N LYS A 38 4.13 4.08 3.12
CA LYS A 38 4.46 3.71 4.50
C LYS A 38 4.02 2.26 4.76
N PRO A 39 4.87 1.43 5.39
CA PRO A 39 4.47 0.10 5.79
C PRO A 39 3.33 0.16 6.81
N THR A 40 2.33 -0.70 6.61
CA THR A 40 1.14 -0.79 7.47
C THR A 40 0.85 -2.20 7.96
N GLY A 41 1.59 -3.21 7.50
CA GLY A 41 1.41 -4.59 7.91
C GLY A 41 2.42 -5.05 8.96
N HIS A 42 2.30 -6.33 9.29
CA HIS A 42 3.40 -7.09 9.88
C HIS A 42 4.46 -7.44 8.83
N ALA A 43 4.04 -7.61 7.57
CA ALA A 43 4.90 -7.81 6.42
C ALA A 43 4.41 -6.97 5.24
N ASP A 44 5.31 -6.22 4.62
CA ASP A 44 5.02 -5.33 3.50
C ASP A 44 5.89 -5.72 2.30
N PHE A 45 5.24 -5.97 1.16
CA PHE A 45 5.87 -6.41 -0.08
C PHE A 45 5.72 -5.34 -1.15
N TYR A 46 6.80 -5.11 -1.90
CA TYR A 46 6.86 -4.09 -2.96
C TYR A 46 7.28 -4.73 -4.28
N PRO A 47 6.38 -5.48 -4.96
CA PRO A 47 6.68 -6.07 -6.26
C PRO A 47 7.14 -5.00 -7.25
N ASN A 48 8.23 -5.28 -7.96
CA ASN A 48 8.81 -4.37 -8.95
C ASN A 48 9.11 -2.96 -8.40
N GLY A 49 9.42 -2.84 -7.11
CA GLY A 49 9.66 -1.57 -6.43
C GLY A 49 8.40 -0.86 -5.93
N GLY A 50 7.22 -1.46 -6.12
CA GLY A 50 5.93 -1.02 -5.57
C GLY A 50 5.30 0.21 -6.23
N GLY A 51 5.98 0.84 -7.19
CA GLY A 51 5.47 1.99 -7.93
C GLY A 51 4.39 1.61 -8.96
N PRO A 52 3.63 2.59 -9.48
CA PRO A 52 2.49 2.35 -10.38
C PRO A 52 2.87 1.71 -11.72
N LEU A 53 4.15 1.77 -12.11
CA LEU A 53 4.67 1.17 -13.34
C LEU A 53 4.94 -0.34 -13.17
N GLN A 54 3.86 -1.09 -12.94
CA GLN A 54 3.93 -2.55 -12.85
C GLN A 54 3.98 -3.19 -14.25
N PRO A 55 4.72 -4.29 -14.44
CA PRO A 55 4.75 -5.01 -15.71
C PRO A 55 3.33 -5.42 -16.15
N GLY A 56 2.95 -5.04 -17.38
CA GLY A 56 1.62 -5.35 -17.93
C GLY A 56 0.53 -4.32 -17.59
N CYS A 57 0.80 -3.36 -16.70
CA CYS A 57 -0.05 -2.18 -16.53
C CYS A 57 0.30 -1.12 -17.59
N GLY A 58 -0.71 -0.53 -18.21
CA GLY A 58 -0.51 0.62 -19.10
C GLY A 58 -0.11 1.87 -18.31
N VAL A 59 0.40 2.88 -19.00
CA VAL A 59 0.38 4.24 -18.45
C VAL A 59 -1.08 4.68 -18.37
N GLU A 60 -1.59 4.87 -17.16
CA GLU A 60 -2.84 5.63 -16.97
C GLU A 60 -2.60 7.04 -17.51
N ILE A 61 -3.21 7.33 -18.66
CA ILE A 61 -3.26 8.65 -19.32
C ILE A 61 -4.53 9.36 -18.92
#